data_AF-A0A927SD30-F1
#
_entry.id   AF-A0A927SD30-F1
#
_cell.length_a   1.000
_cell.length_b   1.000
_cell.length_c   1.000
_cell.angle_alpha   90.00
_cell.angle_beta   90.00
_cell.angle_gamma   90.00
#
_symmetry.space_group_name_H-M   'P 1'
#
loop_
_entity.id
_entity.type
_entity.pdbx_description
1 polymer ?
#
loop_
_entity_poly.entity_id
_entity_poly.type
_entity_poly.pdbx_seq_one_letter_code
_entity_poly.pdbx_strand_id
1 'polypeptide(L)'
;MFSKTGYTWIIPNMEDMSMAKRVKKKSILRRIIKWLIALVILGILGILFYYVWFPMLKASVTITYDTYQATIGSISNSLSFSGSVNIVSSEYLSAPDSGTVRDIYVKSGDNVKKGDRLMRLSTGDTIKASFDGTINSINVEAGDSVSNGAQLCQVVDFSNMKVTMRVDEYDISEVFEGQECTVTVTALEKSFPASISHINRLSASSGSVAYYTVTASVEVTEDVLPGMQVTVSIPKEEARDVVVLKMDALSFDAFNSAFVYVMNENGEMEQRYVEVGVDNGNYTEIKNGLKDGETVYVETEEEVTASGGLQDLLSGLMGGTQVNRPDSFNQRSGGMGGNFNSSPGTGDFGGNNQRGNMR
;
A
#
# COMPACT_ATOMS: atom_id res chain seq x y z
N MET A 1 -55.88 106.09 46.73
CA MET A 1 -56.85 105.15 46.14
C MET A 1 -57.01 103.99 47.12
N PHE A 2 -58.22 103.81 47.66
CA PHE A 2 -58.84 102.69 48.40
C PHE A 2 -58.02 101.40 48.62
N SER A 3 -58.18 100.58 49.67
CA SER A 3 -58.80 100.58 51.00
C SER A 3 -58.65 99.16 51.56
N LYS A 4 -58.41 99.03 52.88
CA LYS A 4 -58.97 98.06 53.87
C LYS A 4 -59.14 96.58 53.44
N THR A 5 -58.69 95.55 54.16
CA THR A 5 -58.94 95.06 55.55
C THR A 5 -58.13 93.75 55.67
N GLY A 6 -57.51 93.30 56.76
CA GLY A 6 -57.91 93.23 58.16
C GLY A 6 -57.81 91.76 58.63
N TYR A 7 -57.28 91.58 59.85
CA TYR A 7 -57.34 90.39 60.73
C TYR A 7 -56.15 89.43 60.84
N THR A 8 -56.00 89.02 62.10
CA THR A 8 -54.83 88.50 62.80
C THR A 8 -55.24 87.20 63.49
N TRP A 9 -54.26 86.33 63.79
CA TRP A 9 -54.31 85.09 64.60
C TRP A 9 -54.93 83.86 63.88
N ILE A 10 -54.45 82.62 64.00
CA ILE A 10 -53.98 81.83 65.16
C ILE A 10 -53.01 80.74 64.65
N ILE A 11 -51.92 80.49 65.37
CA ILE A 11 -51.03 79.32 65.18
C ILE A 11 -51.67 78.12 65.92
N PRO A 12 -51.95 76.97 65.27
CA PRO A 12 -52.16 75.72 65.99
C PRO A 12 -50.84 74.97 66.13
N ASN A 13 -50.70 74.44 67.34
CA ASN A 13 -49.55 73.80 67.96
C ASN A 13 -49.02 72.57 67.19
N MET A 14 -47.70 72.40 67.19
CA MET A 14 -46.97 71.28 66.56
C MET A 14 -46.83 70.13 67.56
N GLU A 15 -47.90 69.39 67.83
CA GLU A 15 -47.82 68.10 68.52
C GLU A 15 -48.94 67.22 67.93
N ASP A 16 -48.66 65.93 67.73
CA ASP A 16 -49.55 64.92 67.14
C ASP A 16 -49.67 64.83 65.62
N MET A 17 -48.57 64.50 64.94
CA MET A 17 -48.61 63.56 63.80
C MET A 17 -47.30 62.77 63.68
N SER A 18 -47.07 61.85 64.61
CA SER A 18 -46.14 60.74 64.41
C SER A 18 -46.88 59.42 64.62
N MET A 19 -46.55 58.40 63.82
CA MET A 19 -46.94 56.98 63.98
C MET A 19 -48.04 56.41 63.04
N ALA A 20 -47.84 56.40 61.71
CA ALA A 20 -48.57 55.44 60.84
C ALA A 20 -47.90 55.11 59.49
N LYS A 21 -46.57 55.16 59.37
CA LYS A 21 -45.91 54.91 58.05
C LYS A 21 -44.58 54.13 58.11
N ARG A 22 -44.40 53.26 59.10
CA ARG A 22 -43.12 52.53 59.30
C ARG A 22 -43.15 51.00 59.11
N VAL A 23 -44.29 50.37 58.80
CA VAL A 23 -44.34 48.89 58.74
C VAL A 23 -44.25 48.28 57.33
N LYS A 24 -44.80 48.90 56.26
CA LYS A 24 -44.78 48.31 54.90
C LYS A 24 -43.51 48.54 54.07
N LYS A 25 -42.62 49.48 54.46
CA LYS A 25 -41.40 49.81 53.69
C LYS A 25 -40.25 48.82 53.91
N LYS A 26 -40.29 48.03 55.01
CA LYS A 26 -39.24 47.07 55.37
C LYS A 26 -39.26 45.76 54.57
N SER A 27 -40.38 45.35 53.96
CA SER A 27 -40.49 44.05 53.26
C SER A 27 -40.03 44.09 51.80
N ILE A 28 -40.29 45.19 51.08
CA ILE A 28 -39.86 45.39 49.68
C ILE A 28 -38.36 45.67 49.60
N LEU A 29 -37.81 46.45 50.54
CA LEU A 29 -36.39 46.75 50.60
C LEU A 29 -35.53 45.48 50.78
N ARG A 30 -36.00 44.51 51.57
CA ARG A 30 -35.32 43.21 51.74
C ARG A 30 -35.33 42.36 50.45
N ARG A 31 -36.36 42.49 49.60
CA ARG A 31 -36.41 41.78 48.30
C ARG A 31 -35.44 42.41 47.30
N ILE A 32 -35.37 43.73 47.25
CA ILE A 32 -34.43 44.45 46.37
C ILE A 32 -32.98 44.17 46.78
N ILE A 33 -32.68 44.16 48.09
CA ILE A 33 -31.34 43.81 48.59
C ILE A 33 -30.96 42.37 48.23
N LYS A 34 -31.91 41.41 48.30
CA LYS A 34 -31.65 40.03 47.86
C LYS A 34 -31.34 39.93 46.36
N TRP A 35 -32.07 40.67 45.52
CA TRP A 35 -31.81 40.72 44.07
C TRP A 35 -30.47 41.40 43.74
N LEU A 36 -30.11 42.46 44.46
CA LEU A 36 -28.79 43.10 44.33
C LEU A 36 -27.65 42.15 44.72
N ILE A 37 -27.79 41.42 45.82
CA ILE A 37 -26.80 40.42 46.24
C ILE A 37 -26.69 39.30 45.19
N ALA A 38 -27.81 38.81 44.66
CA ALA A 38 -27.80 37.79 43.60
C ALA A 38 -27.10 38.28 42.32
N LEU A 39 -27.30 39.54 41.93
CA LEU A 39 -26.66 40.13 40.76
C LEU A 39 -25.16 40.30 40.96
N VAL A 40 -24.74 40.71 42.16
CA VAL A 40 -23.31 40.77 42.55
C VAL A 40 -22.68 39.37 42.51
N ILE A 41 -23.36 38.35 43.04
CA ILE A 41 -22.88 36.96 42.99
C ILE A 41 -22.76 36.47 41.54
N LEU A 42 -23.72 36.79 40.68
CA LEU A 42 -23.70 36.38 39.27
C LEU A 42 -22.59 37.11 38.49
N GLY A 43 -22.32 38.37 38.82
CA GLY A 43 -21.17 39.11 38.30
C GLY A 43 -19.83 38.48 38.75
N ILE A 44 -19.71 38.11 40.02
CA ILE A 44 -18.52 37.41 40.54
C ILE A 44 -18.38 36.04 39.89
N LEU A 45 -19.47 35.29 39.71
CA LEU A 45 -19.46 33.99 39.03
C LEU A 45 -19.11 34.14 37.55
N GLY A 46 -19.57 35.19 36.87
CA GLY A 46 -19.19 35.49 35.49
C GLY A 46 -17.71 35.86 35.35
N ILE A 47 -17.17 36.64 36.30
CA ILE A 47 -15.75 36.96 36.37
C ILE A 47 -14.94 35.70 36.69
N LEU A 48 -15.39 34.88 37.63
CA LEU A 48 -14.73 33.63 38.00
C LEU A 48 -14.81 32.62 36.84
N PHE A 49 -15.92 32.57 36.11
CA PHE A 49 -16.05 31.81 34.87
C PHE A 49 -15.11 32.35 33.79
N TYR A 50 -14.98 33.67 33.64
CA TYR A 50 -14.06 34.25 32.68
C TYR A 50 -12.59 33.99 33.02
N TYR A 51 -12.19 34.04 34.29
CA TYR A 51 -10.79 33.82 34.68
C TYR A 51 -10.44 32.34 34.86
N VAL A 52 -11.40 31.48 35.21
CA VAL A 52 -11.17 30.06 35.51
C VAL A 52 -11.63 29.14 34.37
N TRP A 53 -12.80 29.40 33.79
CA TRP A 53 -13.40 28.52 32.78
C TRP A 53 -13.11 28.95 31.33
N PHE A 54 -13.04 30.24 31.02
CA PHE A 54 -12.70 30.72 29.68
C PHE A 54 -11.32 30.27 29.18
N PRO A 55 -10.23 30.26 29.98
CA PRO A 55 -8.96 29.70 29.52
C PRO A 55 -9.03 28.18 29.29
N MET A 56 -9.97 27.48 29.93
CA MET A 56 -10.19 26.04 29.77
C MET A 56 -10.96 25.68 28.49
N LEU A 57 -11.60 26.66 27.83
CA LEU A 57 -12.24 26.51 26.54
C LEU A 57 -11.31 26.79 25.35
N LYS A 58 -10.05 27.17 25.61
CA LYS A 58 -9.06 27.31 24.55
C LYS A 58 -8.63 25.91 24.12
N ALA A 59 -9.20 25.43 23.02
CA ALA A 59 -8.63 24.32 22.28
C ALA A 59 -7.15 24.66 22.02
N SER A 60 -6.25 23.83 22.55
CA SER A 60 -4.83 23.93 22.22
C SER A 60 -4.64 23.08 20.99
N VAL A 61 -4.51 23.73 19.83
CA VAL A 61 -4.02 23.06 18.64
C VAL A 61 -2.56 22.77 18.88
N THR A 62 -2.20 21.49 19.00
CA THR A 62 -0.79 21.06 18.99
C THR A 62 -0.48 20.63 17.57
N ILE A 63 0.25 21.47 16.83
CA ILE A 63 0.75 21.10 15.50
C ILE A 63 1.86 20.07 15.72
N THR A 64 1.66 18.86 15.20
CA THR A 64 2.69 17.82 15.19
C THR A 64 3.35 17.79 13.83
N TYR A 65 4.67 17.72 13.81
CA TYR A 65 5.44 17.59 12.58
C TYR A 65 6.04 16.20 12.49
N ASP A 66 5.86 15.55 11.35
CA ASP A 66 6.69 14.40 10.98
C ASP A 66 8.06 14.91 10.56
N THR A 67 9.11 14.19 10.96
CA THR A 67 10.50 14.58 10.69
C THR A 67 11.19 13.54 9.82
N TYR A 68 11.92 14.03 8.83
CA TYR A 68 12.68 13.22 7.89
C TYR A 68 14.11 13.74 7.84
N GLN A 69 15.10 12.85 7.88
CA GLN A 69 16.49 13.24 7.74
C GLN A 69 16.98 13.04 6.32
N ALA A 70 17.63 14.08 5.78
CA ALA A 70 18.42 13.97 4.58
C ALA A 70 19.70 13.20 4.90
N THR A 71 20.01 12.15 4.15
CA THR A 71 21.19 11.30 4.42
C THR A 71 21.97 11.02 3.15
N ILE A 72 23.28 10.85 3.23
CA ILE A 72 24.07 10.41 2.07
C ILE A 72 23.80 8.92 1.80
N GLY A 73 23.49 8.61 0.54
CA GLY A 73 23.28 7.25 0.10
C GLY A 73 23.44 7.09 -1.42
N SER A 74 23.14 5.89 -1.89
CA SER A 74 22.97 5.60 -3.31
C SER A 74 21.50 5.43 -3.64
N ILE A 75 21.07 6.01 -4.75
CA ILE A 75 19.71 5.86 -5.27
C ILE A 75 19.78 5.43 -6.72
N SER A 76 18.92 4.49 -7.09
CA SER A 76 18.77 4.04 -8.47
C SER A 76 17.30 3.98 -8.86
N ASN A 77 17.00 4.39 -10.08
CA ASN A 77 15.71 4.18 -10.72
C ASN A 77 15.79 3.04 -11.73
N SER A 78 14.71 2.29 -11.89
CA SER A 78 14.65 1.16 -12.82
C SER A 78 13.27 1.05 -13.45
N LEU A 79 13.23 0.70 -14.72
CA LEU A 79 12.01 0.29 -15.41
C LEU A 79 11.67 -1.16 -15.01
N SER A 80 10.39 -1.45 -14.78
CA SER A 80 9.94 -2.78 -14.36
C SER A 80 8.87 -3.32 -15.30
N PHE A 81 9.15 -4.46 -15.92
CA PHE A 81 8.25 -5.10 -16.89
C PHE A 81 7.84 -6.50 -16.43
N SER A 82 6.62 -6.89 -16.76
CA SER A 82 6.18 -8.28 -16.57
C SER A 82 6.42 -9.08 -17.84
N GLY A 83 6.87 -10.33 -17.67
CA GLY A 83 7.14 -11.23 -18.77
C GLY A 83 6.96 -12.70 -18.40
N SER A 84 7.36 -13.57 -19.31
CA SER A 84 7.42 -15.01 -19.05
C SER A 84 8.73 -15.61 -19.53
N VAL A 85 9.17 -16.66 -18.82
CA VAL A 85 10.30 -17.48 -19.24
C VAL A 85 9.89 -18.36 -20.42
N ASN A 86 10.74 -18.46 -21.43
CA ASN A 86 10.54 -19.26 -22.62
C ASN A 86 11.84 -19.99 -22.97
N ILE A 87 11.71 -21.13 -23.65
CA ILE A 87 12.86 -21.88 -24.18
C ILE A 87 13.41 -21.19 -25.43
N VAL A 88 14.74 -21.23 -25.61
CA VAL A 88 15.39 -20.84 -26.85
C VAL A 88 15.42 -22.00 -27.85
N SER A 89 15.92 -23.15 -27.44
CA SER A 89 16.10 -24.34 -28.29
C SER A 89 15.27 -25.52 -27.82
N SER A 90 14.33 -25.95 -28.65
CA SER A 90 13.54 -27.18 -28.48
C SER A 90 13.36 -27.83 -29.83
N GLU A 91 13.66 -29.12 -29.95
CA GLU A 91 13.52 -29.88 -31.18
C GLU A 91 12.80 -31.20 -30.94
N TYR A 92 11.81 -31.48 -31.79
CA TYR A 92 11.23 -32.81 -31.91
C TYR A 92 11.99 -33.57 -32.99
N LEU A 93 12.61 -34.67 -32.59
CA LEU A 93 13.31 -35.55 -33.51
C LEU A 93 12.33 -36.58 -34.04
N SER A 94 12.21 -36.65 -35.37
CA SER A 94 11.29 -37.53 -36.07
C SER A 94 11.99 -38.67 -36.79
N ALA A 95 11.24 -39.74 -37.07
CA ALA A 95 11.72 -40.86 -37.87
C ALA A 95 11.97 -40.41 -39.33
N PRO A 96 13.19 -40.61 -39.87
CA PRO A 96 13.51 -40.25 -41.24
C PRO A 96 12.83 -41.16 -42.26
N ASP A 97 12.49 -42.40 -41.89
CA ASP A 97 11.80 -43.38 -42.72
C ASP A 97 10.90 -44.27 -41.85
N SER A 98 9.96 -44.96 -42.49
CA SER A 98 9.11 -45.94 -41.81
C SER A 98 9.93 -47.17 -41.40
N GLY A 99 9.79 -47.61 -40.15
CA GLY A 99 10.56 -48.73 -39.61
C GLY A 99 10.13 -49.12 -38.20
N THR A 100 10.95 -49.91 -37.53
CA THR A 100 10.72 -50.34 -36.14
C THR A 100 11.80 -49.77 -35.23
N VAL A 101 11.43 -49.28 -34.05
CA VAL A 101 12.38 -48.84 -33.03
C VAL A 101 13.12 -50.05 -32.49
N ARG A 102 14.43 -50.09 -32.64
CA ARG A 102 15.26 -51.24 -32.23
C ARG A 102 15.83 -51.04 -30.83
N ASP A 103 16.53 -49.93 -30.64
CA ASP A 103 17.24 -49.62 -29.41
C ASP A 103 16.93 -48.17 -29.00
N ILE A 104 16.68 -47.94 -27.71
CA ILE A 104 16.58 -46.62 -27.11
C ILE A 104 17.73 -46.51 -26.09
N TYR A 105 18.60 -45.51 -26.25
CA TYR A 105 19.81 -45.35 -25.45
C TYR A 105 19.64 -44.39 -24.27
N VAL A 106 18.54 -43.61 -24.26
CA VAL A 106 18.29 -42.54 -23.30
C VAL A 106 16.90 -42.67 -22.68
N LYS A 107 16.66 -41.95 -21.59
CA LYS A 107 15.37 -41.85 -20.91
C LYS A 107 14.95 -40.39 -20.81
N SER A 108 13.65 -40.15 -20.58
CA SER A 108 13.16 -38.82 -20.23
C SER A 108 13.87 -38.35 -18.94
N GLY A 109 14.34 -37.11 -18.95
CA GLY A 109 15.16 -36.49 -17.91
C GLY A 109 16.68 -36.64 -18.11
N ASP A 110 17.15 -37.45 -19.07
CA ASP A 110 18.59 -37.59 -19.31
C ASP A 110 19.17 -36.34 -19.97
N ASN A 111 20.35 -35.92 -19.50
CA ASN A 111 21.16 -34.90 -20.16
C ASN A 111 21.97 -35.52 -21.29
N VAL A 112 21.92 -34.91 -22.47
CA VAL A 112 22.57 -35.38 -23.69
C VAL A 112 23.42 -34.28 -24.29
N LYS A 113 24.52 -34.67 -24.93
CA LYS A 113 25.37 -33.77 -25.70
C LYS A 113 25.06 -33.89 -27.18
N LYS A 114 25.37 -32.83 -27.93
CA LYS A 114 25.31 -32.82 -29.38
C LYS A 114 26.05 -34.02 -29.96
N GLY A 115 25.35 -34.79 -30.78
CA GLY A 115 25.86 -35.99 -31.45
C GLY A 115 25.64 -37.30 -30.68
N ASP A 116 25.18 -37.25 -29.44
CA ASP A 116 24.84 -38.45 -28.67
C ASP A 116 23.74 -39.25 -29.38
N ARG A 117 23.88 -40.58 -29.35
CA ARG A 117 22.91 -41.49 -29.96
C ARG A 117 21.73 -41.62 -29.01
N LEU A 118 20.55 -41.28 -29.50
CA LEU A 118 19.32 -41.32 -28.70
C LEU A 118 18.55 -42.61 -28.97
N MET A 119 18.40 -42.96 -30.25
CA MET A 119 17.65 -44.13 -30.69
C MET A 119 18.21 -44.73 -31.97
N ARG A 120 17.93 -46.01 -32.21
CA ARG A 120 18.26 -46.73 -33.44
C ARG A 120 17.02 -47.38 -34.04
N LEU A 121 16.82 -47.20 -35.34
CA LEU A 121 15.74 -47.83 -36.10
C LEU A 121 16.23 -49.11 -36.80
N SER A 122 15.29 -49.98 -37.16
CA SER A 122 15.54 -51.23 -37.91
C SER A 122 16.10 -50.99 -39.31
N THR A 123 15.85 -49.81 -39.89
CA THR A 123 16.39 -49.36 -41.18
C THR A 123 17.91 -49.13 -41.13
N GLY A 124 18.48 -49.01 -39.93
CA GLY A 124 19.89 -48.69 -39.70
C GLY A 124 20.12 -47.25 -39.24
N ASP A 125 19.11 -46.39 -39.33
CA ASP A 125 19.20 -44.99 -38.93
C ASP A 125 19.41 -44.83 -37.42
N THR A 126 20.27 -43.88 -37.06
CA THR A 126 20.54 -43.52 -35.66
C THR A 126 20.15 -42.08 -35.45
N ILE A 127 19.14 -41.88 -34.63
CA ILE A 127 18.68 -40.56 -34.21
C ILE A 127 19.67 -40.02 -33.18
N LYS A 128 20.13 -38.79 -33.38
CA LYS A 128 21.13 -38.14 -32.55
C LYS A 128 20.67 -36.79 -32.06
N ALA A 129 21.17 -36.35 -30.92
CA ALA A 129 20.96 -34.99 -30.43
C ALA A 129 21.65 -33.96 -31.35
N SER A 130 20.95 -32.89 -31.70
CA SER A 130 21.42 -31.79 -32.56
C SER A 130 22.14 -30.69 -31.77
N PHE A 131 21.87 -30.58 -30.46
CA PHE A 131 22.46 -29.66 -29.51
C PHE A 131 22.53 -30.29 -28.10
N ASP A 132 23.23 -29.64 -27.18
CA ASP A 132 23.34 -30.05 -25.77
C ASP A 132 22.03 -29.71 -25.05
N GLY A 133 21.44 -30.65 -24.33
CA GLY A 133 20.17 -30.41 -23.63
C GLY A 133 19.67 -31.62 -22.86
N THR A 134 18.38 -31.61 -22.53
CA THR A 134 17.72 -32.66 -21.75
C THR A 134 16.61 -33.30 -22.57
N ILE A 135 16.44 -34.62 -22.44
CA ILE A 135 15.32 -35.34 -23.06
C ILE A 135 14.04 -35.02 -22.30
N ASN A 136 13.17 -34.19 -22.88
CA ASN A 136 11.90 -33.84 -22.26
C ASN A 136 10.91 -35.01 -22.34
N SER A 137 10.78 -35.63 -23.52
CA SER A 137 9.86 -36.74 -23.74
C SER A 137 10.42 -37.76 -24.74
N ILE A 138 10.02 -39.01 -24.55
CA ILE A 138 10.20 -40.10 -25.51
C ILE A 138 8.81 -40.66 -25.78
N ASN A 139 8.38 -40.67 -27.04
CA ASN A 139 7.02 -40.97 -27.46
C ASN A 139 6.87 -42.39 -28.03
N VAL A 140 7.93 -43.21 -27.94
CA VAL A 140 8.02 -44.55 -28.53
C VAL A 140 8.74 -45.51 -27.58
N GLU A 141 8.45 -46.79 -27.72
CA GLU A 141 9.13 -47.88 -27.03
C GLU A 141 9.90 -48.78 -28.01
N ALA A 142 10.86 -49.56 -27.48
CA ALA A 142 11.57 -50.53 -28.29
C ALA A 142 10.60 -51.61 -28.80
N GLY A 143 10.58 -51.82 -30.12
CA GLY A 143 9.63 -52.70 -30.80
C GLY A 143 8.49 -51.96 -31.51
N ASP A 144 8.29 -50.66 -31.25
CA ASP A 144 7.24 -49.89 -31.90
C ASP A 144 7.50 -49.70 -33.39
N SER A 145 6.43 -49.77 -34.18
CA SER A 145 6.47 -49.41 -35.61
C SER A 145 6.16 -47.93 -35.76
N VAL A 146 7.05 -47.21 -36.44
CA VAL A 146 6.96 -45.77 -36.67
C VAL A 146 6.90 -45.49 -38.17
N SER A 147 6.13 -44.48 -38.57
CA SER A 147 6.09 -43.99 -39.94
C SER A 147 7.12 -42.88 -40.15
N ASN A 148 7.50 -42.62 -41.41
CA ASN A 148 8.21 -41.39 -41.77
C ASN A 148 7.52 -40.16 -41.14
N GLY A 149 8.32 -39.29 -40.51
CA GLY A 149 7.85 -38.08 -39.84
C GLY A 149 7.29 -38.28 -38.42
N ALA A 150 7.10 -39.52 -37.96
CA ALA A 150 6.62 -39.79 -36.60
C ALA A 150 7.58 -39.18 -35.55
N GLN A 151 7.03 -38.44 -34.59
CA GLN A 151 7.81 -37.81 -33.53
C GLN A 151 8.29 -38.85 -32.53
N LEU A 152 9.60 -38.98 -32.36
CA LEU A 152 10.22 -40.02 -31.53
C LEU A 152 10.54 -39.49 -30.13
N CYS A 153 11.18 -38.33 -30.03
CA CYS A 153 11.51 -37.69 -28.76
C CYS A 153 11.63 -36.18 -28.93
N GLN A 154 11.65 -35.48 -27.79
CA GLN A 154 11.92 -34.06 -27.71
C GLN A 154 13.19 -33.79 -26.91
N VAL A 155 14.10 -33.00 -27.48
CA VAL A 155 15.29 -32.46 -26.79
C VAL A 155 15.07 -30.98 -26.53
N VAL A 156 15.36 -30.54 -25.31
CA VAL A 156 15.14 -29.15 -24.86
C VAL A 156 16.39 -28.64 -24.14
N ASP A 157 16.81 -27.41 -24.47
CA ASP A 157 17.85 -26.70 -23.73
C ASP A 157 17.18 -25.85 -22.63
N PHE A 158 17.34 -26.27 -21.37
CA PHE A 158 16.87 -25.54 -20.20
C PHE A 158 17.93 -24.59 -19.61
N SER A 159 19.19 -24.65 -20.07
CA SER A 159 20.27 -23.82 -19.55
C SER A 159 20.21 -22.41 -20.13
N ASN A 160 19.89 -22.31 -21.43
CA ASN A 160 19.75 -21.03 -22.13
C ASN A 160 18.26 -20.71 -22.34
N MET A 161 17.68 -19.99 -21.39
CA MET A 161 16.30 -19.52 -21.49
C MET A 161 16.26 -18.06 -21.95
N LYS A 162 15.10 -17.66 -22.44
CA LYS A 162 14.81 -16.26 -22.78
C LYS A 162 13.57 -15.79 -22.06
N VAL A 163 13.56 -14.54 -21.64
CA VAL A 163 12.37 -13.88 -21.14
C VAL A 163 11.78 -13.02 -22.24
N THR A 164 10.48 -13.18 -22.47
CA THR A 164 9.74 -12.28 -23.36
C THR A 164 8.92 -11.33 -22.51
N MET A 165 9.10 -10.03 -22.72
CA MET A 165 8.37 -8.98 -22.02
C MET A 165 7.74 -7.99 -23.00
N ARG A 166 6.74 -7.27 -22.52
CA ARG A 166 6.07 -6.20 -23.28
C ARG A 166 6.50 -4.87 -22.72
N VAL A 167 6.95 -3.98 -23.59
CA VAL A 167 7.37 -2.62 -23.27
C VAL A 167 6.48 -1.67 -24.06
N ASP A 168 5.96 -0.62 -23.45
CA ASP A 168 5.10 0.35 -24.13
C ASP A 168 5.91 1.36 -24.97
N GLU A 169 5.20 2.24 -25.69
CA GLU A 169 5.83 3.24 -26.57
C GLU A 169 6.55 4.36 -25.84
N TYR A 170 6.21 4.61 -24.56
CA TYR A 170 6.85 5.65 -23.76
C TYR A 170 8.21 5.17 -23.25
N ASP A 171 8.28 3.90 -22.84
CA ASP A 171 9.48 3.32 -22.23
C ASP A 171 10.46 2.73 -23.26
N ILE A 172 10.00 2.31 -24.44
CA ILE A 172 10.85 1.59 -25.42
C ILE A 172 12.07 2.40 -25.89
N SER A 173 11.99 3.73 -25.84
CA SER A 173 13.11 4.61 -26.22
C SER A 173 14.31 4.51 -25.27
N GLU A 174 14.08 4.01 -24.05
CA GLU A 174 15.08 3.88 -22.99
C GLU A 174 15.68 2.45 -22.90
N VAL A 175 15.15 1.51 -23.67
CA VAL A 175 15.59 0.11 -23.69
C VAL A 175 16.44 -0.16 -24.93
N PHE A 176 17.63 -0.75 -24.73
CA PHE A 176 18.55 -1.07 -25.83
C PHE A 176 19.14 -2.49 -25.73
N GLU A 177 19.50 -3.06 -26.88
CA GLU A 177 20.15 -4.38 -26.93
C GLU A 177 21.52 -4.33 -26.23
N GLY A 178 21.84 -5.37 -25.47
CA GLY A 178 23.03 -5.47 -24.62
C GLY A 178 22.89 -4.83 -23.24
N GLN A 179 21.76 -4.20 -22.92
CA GLN A 179 21.52 -3.62 -21.59
C GLN A 179 21.39 -4.72 -20.53
N GLU A 180 22.12 -4.56 -19.43
CA GLU A 180 22.02 -5.44 -18.26
C GLU A 180 20.67 -5.25 -17.56
N CYS A 181 20.08 -6.34 -17.10
CA CYS A 181 18.83 -6.32 -16.35
C CYS A 181 18.78 -7.46 -15.33
N THR A 182 17.82 -7.39 -14.40
CA THR A 182 17.57 -8.45 -13.43
C THR A 182 16.22 -9.08 -13.69
N VAL A 183 16.19 -10.40 -13.85
CA VAL A 183 14.96 -11.19 -14.00
C VAL A 183 14.63 -11.84 -12.67
N THR A 184 13.50 -11.49 -12.08
CA THR A 184 12.98 -12.10 -10.85
C THR A 184 11.84 -13.05 -11.19
N VAL A 185 12.00 -14.32 -10.86
CA VAL A 185 10.97 -15.35 -11.04
C VAL A 185 10.01 -15.31 -9.86
N THR A 186 8.79 -14.82 -10.09
CA THR A 186 7.82 -14.51 -9.03
C THR A 186 7.48 -15.72 -8.16
N ALA A 187 7.34 -16.90 -8.77
CA ALA A 187 6.97 -18.12 -8.05
C ALA A 187 8.07 -18.64 -7.10
N LEU A 188 9.32 -18.28 -7.36
CA LEU A 188 10.48 -18.78 -6.62
C LEU A 188 11.14 -17.71 -5.75
N GLU A 189 10.73 -16.44 -5.91
CA GLU A 189 11.37 -15.27 -5.29
C GLU A 189 12.90 -15.24 -5.53
N LYS A 190 13.33 -15.74 -6.69
CA LYS A 190 14.73 -15.80 -7.11
C LYS A 190 15.00 -14.82 -8.24
N SER A 191 16.15 -14.15 -8.17
CA SER A 191 16.60 -13.19 -9.17
C SER A 191 17.85 -13.70 -9.89
N PHE A 192 17.88 -13.48 -11.20
CA PHE A 192 18.94 -13.89 -12.10
C PHE A 192 19.44 -12.68 -12.90
N PRO A 193 20.76 -12.51 -13.07
CA PRO A 193 21.29 -11.54 -14.00
C PRO A 193 20.90 -11.93 -15.42
N ALA A 194 20.56 -10.93 -16.23
CA ALA A 194 20.12 -11.12 -17.61
C ALA A 194 20.57 -9.93 -18.47
N SER A 195 20.48 -10.09 -19.78
CA SER A 195 20.79 -9.01 -20.73
C SER A 195 19.73 -8.95 -21.83
N ILE A 196 19.39 -7.74 -22.28
CA ILE A 196 18.47 -7.55 -23.40
C ILE A 196 19.13 -8.08 -24.67
N SER A 197 18.60 -9.16 -25.22
CA SER A 197 19.18 -9.84 -26.39
C SER A 197 18.56 -9.40 -27.70
N HIS A 198 17.29 -8.97 -27.69
CA HIS A 198 16.61 -8.53 -28.89
C HIS A 198 15.42 -7.60 -28.62
N ILE A 199 15.25 -6.59 -29.46
CA ILE A 199 14.08 -5.70 -29.45
C ILE A 199 13.35 -5.82 -30.79
N ASN A 200 12.12 -6.34 -30.76
CA ASN A 200 11.28 -6.35 -31.94
C ASN A 200 10.75 -4.93 -32.20
N ARG A 201 11.25 -4.30 -33.28
CA ARG A 201 10.88 -2.93 -33.68
C ARG A 201 9.50 -2.83 -34.33
N LEU A 202 8.84 -3.96 -34.60
CA LEU A 202 7.45 -3.99 -35.03
C LEU A 202 6.55 -4.05 -33.80
N SER A 203 5.77 -3.00 -33.58
CA SER A 203 4.78 -2.96 -32.51
C SER A 203 3.71 -4.02 -32.73
N ALA A 204 3.30 -4.68 -31.66
CA ALA A 204 2.08 -5.47 -31.60
C ALA A 204 1.03 -4.73 -30.78
N SER A 205 -0.24 -5.13 -30.89
CA SER A 205 -1.30 -4.59 -30.05
C SER A 205 -2.03 -5.71 -29.31
N SER A 206 -2.48 -5.39 -28.10
CA SER A 206 -3.40 -6.22 -27.32
C SER A 206 -4.64 -5.39 -27.04
N GLY A 207 -5.66 -5.51 -27.89
CA GLY A 207 -6.80 -4.59 -27.89
C GLY A 207 -6.37 -3.20 -28.37
N SER A 208 -6.54 -2.18 -27.53
CA SER A 208 -6.23 -0.78 -27.86
C SER A 208 -4.83 -0.33 -27.42
N VAL A 209 -4.07 -1.18 -26.74
CA VAL A 209 -2.73 -0.83 -26.23
C VAL A 209 -1.67 -1.41 -27.17
N ALA A 210 -0.83 -0.53 -27.73
CA ALA A 210 0.34 -0.90 -28.50
C ALA A 210 1.53 -1.19 -27.57
N TYR A 211 2.35 -2.18 -27.94
CA TYR A 211 3.56 -2.54 -27.22
C TYR A 211 4.62 -3.11 -28.16
N TYR A 212 5.87 -3.05 -27.73
CA TYR A 212 7.01 -3.68 -28.35
C TYR A 212 7.37 -4.95 -27.57
N THR A 213 7.73 -6.00 -28.30
CA THR A 213 8.17 -7.25 -27.69
C THR A 213 9.68 -7.20 -27.51
N VAL A 214 10.13 -7.26 -26.26
CA VAL A 214 11.54 -7.28 -25.90
C VAL A 214 11.90 -8.66 -25.37
N THR A 215 13.04 -9.18 -25.79
CA THR A 215 13.59 -10.46 -25.36
C THR A 215 14.86 -10.22 -24.57
N ALA A 216 14.94 -10.82 -23.38
CA ALA A 216 16.16 -10.90 -22.59
C ALA A 216 16.69 -12.33 -22.58
N SER A 217 18.01 -12.50 -22.64
CA SER A 217 18.68 -13.78 -22.40
C SER A 217 18.96 -13.92 -20.92
N VAL A 218 18.66 -15.09 -20.35
CA VAL A 218 18.87 -15.36 -18.92
C VAL A 218 19.35 -16.79 -18.72
N GLU A 219 20.37 -16.93 -17.89
CA GLU A 219 20.80 -18.23 -17.37
C GLU A 219 20.09 -18.48 -16.05
N VAL A 220 19.38 -19.61 -15.96
CA VAL A 220 18.54 -19.95 -14.81
C VAL A 220 18.92 -21.29 -14.22
N THR A 221 18.49 -21.53 -12.97
CA THR A 221 18.64 -22.83 -12.31
C THR A 221 17.55 -23.81 -12.73
N GLU A 222 17.77 -25.10 -12.50
CA GLU A 222 16.88 -26.20 -12.95
C GLU A 222 15.44 -26.14 -12.42
N ASP A 223 15.19 -25.38 -11.33
CA ASP A 223 13.87 -25.17 -10.76
C ASP A 223 13.02 -24.14 -11.51
N VAL A 224 13.63 -23.35 -12.40
CA VAL A 224 12.91 -22.40 -13.25
C VAL A 224 12.36 -23.16 -14.46
N LEU A 225 11.04 -23.19 -14.58
CA LEU A 225 10.37 -23.84 -15.69
C LEU A 225 9.90 -22.82 -16.75
N PRO A 226 9.92 -23.21 -18.04
CA PRO A 226 9.30 -22.41 -19.10
C PRO A 226 7.82 -22.13 -18.80
N GLY A 227 7.37 -20.92 -19.10
CA GLY A 227 6.03 -20.44 -18.81
C GLY A 227 5.87 -19.77 -17.45
N MET A 228 6.87 -19.84 -16.55
CA MET A 228 6.84 -19.09 -15.30
C MET A 228 6.79 -17.58 -15.56
N GLN A 229 6.03 -16.88 -14.71
CA GLN A 229 5.93 -15.42 -14.72
C GLN A 229 7.16 -14.80 -14.06
N VAL A 230 7.61 -13.70 -14.65
CA VAL A 230 8.78 -12.98 -14.17
C VAL A 230 8.56 -11.48 -14.19
N THR A 231 9.30 -10.79 -13.33
CA THR A 231 9.48 -9.34 -13.36
C THR A 231 10.89 -9.04 -13.84
N VAL A 232 11.03 -8.22 -14.87
CA VAL A 232 12.32 -7.75 -15.39
C VAL A 232 12.53 -6.32 -14.94
N SER A 233 13.61 -6.08 -14.20
CA SER A 233 14.04 -4.75 -13.78
C SER A 233 15.24 -4.31 -14.63
N ILE A 234 15.07 -3.20 -15.35
CA ILE A 234 16.09 -2.59 -16.19
C ILE A 234 16.56 -1.29 -15.51
N PRO A 235 17.82 -1.20 -15.05
CA PRO A 235 18.35 0.03 -14.47
C PRO A 235 18.33 1.19 -15.48
N LYS A 236 17.87 2.37 -15.03
CA LYS A 236 17.79 3.59 -15.84
C LYS A 236 18.88 4.59 -15.44
N GLU A 237 18.81 5.05 -14.20
CA GLU A 237 19.70 6.05 -13.64
C GLU A 237 20.17 5.61 -12.26
N GLU A 238 21.44 5.90 -11.94
CA GLU A 238 22.03 5.64 -10.64
C GLU A 238 22.83 6.87 -10.21
N ALA A 239 22.62 7.30 -8.97
CA ALA A 239 23.41 8.31 -8.31
C ALA A 239 24.00 7.71 -7.02
N ARG A 240 25.31 7.89 -6.81
CA ARG A 240 26.04 7.39 -5.65
C ARG A 240 26.61 8.56 -4.85
N ASP A 241 26.71 8.37 -3.54
CA ASP A 241 27.25 9.36 -2.60
C ASP A 241 26.51 10.71 -2.70
N VAL A 242 25.19 10.66 -2.86
CA VAL A 242 24.30 11.84 -2.97
C VAL A 242 23.38 11.95 -1.76
N VAL A 243 22.90 13.16 -1.47
CA VAL A 243 21.90 13.37 -0.43
C VAL A 243 20.57 12.80 -0.91
N VAL A 244 19.99 11.87 -0.17
CA VAL A 244 18.68 11.29 -0.42
C VAL A 244 17.70 11.73 0.66
N LEU A 245 16.47 12.00 0.24
CA LEU A 245 15.36 12.36 1.11
C LEU A 245 14.14 11.50 0.76
N LYS A 246 13.34 11.13 1.75
CA LYS A 246 12.08 10.41 1.51
C LYS A 246 11.13 11.30 0.70
N MET A 247 10.48 10.75 -0.31
CA MET A 247 9.59 11.51 -1.19
C MET A 247 8.44 12.19 -0.41
N ASP A 248 7.94 11.55 0.66
CA ASP A 248 6.92 12.11 1.56
C ASP A 248 7.30 13.45 2.20
N ALA A 249 8.61 13.75 2.28
CA ALA A 249 9.13 14.99 2.85
C ALA A 249 9.18 16.15 1.85
N LEU A 250 9.00 15.86 0.56
CA LEU A 250 9.01 16.85 -0.51
C LEU A 250 7.61 17.40 -0.76
N SER A 251 7.53 18.72 -0.88
CA SER A 251 6.33 19.42 -1.34
C SER A 251 6.61 20.09 -2.69
N PHE A 252 5.57 20.29 -3.49
CA PHE A 252 5.67 20.91 -4.80
C PHE A 252 4.74 22.11 -4.88
N ASP A 253 5.22 23.19 -5.47
CA ASP A 253 4.39 24.37 -5.69
C ASP A 253 3.54 24.23 -6.98
N ALA A 254 2.77 25.26 -7.29
CA ALA A 254 1.90 25.29 -8.47
C ALA A 254 2.65 25.20 -9.82
N PHE A 255 3.97 25.42 -9.82
CA PHE A 255 4.85 25.32 -10.99
C PHE A 255 5.68 24.03 -10.99
N ASN A 256 5.36 23.09 -10.10
CA ASN A 256 6.08 21.82 -9.94
C ASN A 256 7.54 22.00 -9.48
N SER A 257 7.85 23.09 -8.77
CA SER A 257 9.16 23.28 -8.14
C SER A 257 9.15 22.64 -6.75
N ALA A 258 10.15 21.79 -6.48
CA ALA A 258 10.28 21.06 -5.24
C ALA A 258 10.78 21.95 -4.10
N PHE A 259 10.19 21.82 -2.91
CA PHE A 259 10.62 22.50 -1.70
C PHE A 259 10.39 21.64 -0.46
N VAL A 260 11.06 22.01 0.62
CA VAL A 260 10.98 21.37 1.94
C VAL A 260 10.83 22.44 3.02
N TYR A 261 10.37 22.06 4.20
CA TYR A 261 10.45 22.93 5.38
C TYR A 261 11.58 22.49 6.31
N VAL A 262 12.39 23.45 6.70
CA VAL A 262 13.56 23.27 7.59
C VAL A 262 13.49 24.29 8.71
N MET A 263 14.04 23.95 9.86
CA MET A 263 14.11 24.89 10.98
C MET A 263 15.38 25.73 10.88
N ASN A 264 15.23 27.06 10.89
CA ASN A 264 16.37 27.97 10.89
C ASN A 264 17.04 28.07 12.27
N GLU A 265 18.17 28.78 12.37
CA GLU A 265 18.91 28.95 13.63
C GLU A 265 18.10 29.62 14.76
N ASN A 266 17.05 30.36 14.40
CA ASN A 266 16.16 31.05 15.35
C ASN A 266 15.00 30.15 15.84
N GLY A 267 14.89 28.92 15.35
CA GLY A 267 13.82 27.98 15.67
C GLY A 267 12.52 28.22 14.89
N GLU A 268 12.55 28.99 13.80
CA GLU A 268 11.40 29.26 12.93
C GLU A 268 11.42 28.35 11.70
N MET A 269 10.24 27.99 11.21
CA MET A 269 10.07 27.18 10.00
C MET A 269 10.35 28.00 8.76
N GLU A 270 11.28 27.54 7.93
CA GLU A 270 11.69 28.15 6.67
C GLU A 270 11.35 27.22 5.51
N GLN A 271 10.65 27.74 4.50
CA GLN A 271 10.46 27.05 3.24
C GLN A 271 11.73 27.19 2.39
N ARG A 272 12.34 26.06 2.02
CA ARG A 272 13.55 26.03 1.19
C ARG A 272 13.30 25.25 -0.08
N TYR A 273 13.52 25.90 -1.21
CA TYR A 273 13.50 25.23 -2.52
C TYR A 273 14.70 24.30 -2.68
N VAL A 274 14.48 23.13 -3.26
CA VAL A 274 15.49 22.11 -3.51
C VAL A 274 15.50 21.73 -4.98
N GLU A 275 16.68 21.43 -5.50
CA GLU A 275 16.81 20.84 -6.83
C GLU A 275 16.89 19.33 -6.68
N VAL A 276 15.97 18.63 -7.36
CA VAL A 276 15.84 17.17 -7.29
C VAL A 276 16.51 16.47 -8.48
N GLY A 277 16.93 15.24 -8.28
CA GLY A 277 17.57 14.38 -9.26
C GLY A 277 16.83 13.05 -9.46
N VAL A 278 17.59 11.95 -9.38
CA VAL A 278 17.05 10.58 -9.50
C VAL A 278 15.95 10.37 -8.46
N ASP A 279 14.82 9.82 -8.90
CA ASP A 279 13.68 9.45 -8.06
C ASP A 279 13.34 7.97 -8.29
N ASN A 280 13.17 7.21 -7.21
CA ASN A 280 12.76 5.81 -7.26
C ASN A 280 11.36 5.55 -6.67
N GLY A 281 10.59 6.61 -6.43
CA GLY A 281 9.24 6.60 -5.88
C GLY A 281 9.16 6.57 -4.35
N ASN A 282 10.23 6.15 -3.66
CA ASN A 282 10.31 6.18 -2.20
C ASN A 282 11.25 7.28 -1.69
N TYR A 283 12.35 7.46 -2.40
CA TYR A 283 13.39 8.44 -2.11
C TYR A 283 13.70 9.25 -3.37
N THR A 284 14.23 10.44 -3.15
CA THR A 284 14.62 11.36 -4.20
C THR A 284 16.01 11.92 -3.89
N GLU A 285 16.86 11.98 -4.90
CA GLU A 285 18.14 12.68 -4.84
C GLU A 285 17.92 14.18 -4.69
N ILE A 286 18.61 14.81 -3.73
CA ILE A 286 18.68 16.25 -3.56
C ILE A 286 20.04 16.73 -4.09
N LYS A 287 20.03 17.36 -5.26
CA LYS A 287 21.23 17.93 -5.90
C LYS A 287 21.68 19.21 -5.21
N ASN A 288 20.72 20.06 -4.81
CA ASN A 288 20.97 21.31 -4.11
C ASN A 288 19.85 21.63 -3.11
N GLY A 289 20.19 22.34 -2.03
CA GLY A 289 19.26 22.89 -1.05
C GLY A 289 19.23 22.16 0.31
N LEU A 290 19.77 20.95 0.40
CA LEU A 290 19.96 20.23 1.67
C LEU A 290 21.34 19.59 1.75
N LYS A 291 21.86 19.47 2.97
CA LYS A 291 23.07 18.73 3.29
C LYS A 291 22.73 17.47 4.07
N ASP A 292 23.73 16.59 4.18
CA ASP A 292 23.68 15.41 5.02
C ASP A 292 23.35 15.76 6.48
N GLY A 293 22.43 15.00 7.06
CA GLY A 293 21.96 15.14 8.43
C GLY A 293 20.94 16.26 8.68
N GLU A 294 20.57 17.05 7.67
CA GLU A 294 19.53 18.08 7.84
C GLU A 294 18.14 17.46 8.04
N THR A 295 17.39 17.99 9.01
CA THR A 295 16.02 17.55 9.30
C THR A 295 15.02 18.38 8.53
N VAL A 296 14.18 17.71 7.76
CA VAL A 296 13.00 18.24 7.08
C VAL A 296 11.75 17.92 7.90
N TYR A 297 10.83 18.88 7.95
CA TYR A 297 9.60 18.78 8.71
C TYR A 297 8.41 18.81 7.76
N VAL A 298 7.47 17.90 7.96
CA VAL A 298 6.18 17.87 7.27
C VAL A 298 5.10 18.10 8.31
N GLU A 299 4.22 19.07 8.04
CA GLU A 299 3.08 19.34 8.92
C GLU A 299 2.04 18.22 8.76
N THR A 300 1.69 17.57 9.87
CA THR A 300 0.65 16.54 9.91
C THR A 300 -0.57 17.11 10.62
N GLU A 301 -1.76 16.97 10.01
CA GLU A 301 -3.01 17.61 10.42
C GLU A 301 -3.38 17.40 11.91
N GLU A 302 -4.08 18.41 12.45
CA GLU A 302 -4.46 18.61 13.84
C GLU A 302 -5.28 17.45 14.45
N GLU A 303 -4.72 16.72 15.42
CA GLU A 303 -5.58 16.04 16.41
C GLU A 303 -6.19 17.11 17.32
N VAL A 304 -7.43 17.50 17.04
CA VAL A 304 -8.24 18.30 17.97
C VAL A 304 -8.57 17.42 19.18
N THR A 305 -7.66 17.35 20.14
CA THR A 305 -7.99 16.82 21.45
C THR A 305 -8.89 17.85 22.12
N ALA A 306 -10.21 17.68 22.01
CA ALA A 306 -11.16 18.40 22.85
C ALA A 306 -10.85 18.00 24.30
N SER A 307 -10.07 18.82 24.99
CA SER A 307 -9.62 18.59 26.37
C SER A 307 -10.82 18.21 27.23
N GLY A 308 -10.81 16.97 27.72
CA GLY A 308 -11.87 16.34 28.51
C GLY A 308 -12.14 17.05 29.84
N GLY A 309 -12.87 18.16 29.78
CA GLY A 309 -13.38 18.86 30.96
C GLY A 309 -14.91 18.94 31.00
N LEU A 310 -15.55 19.13 29.86
CA LEU A 310 -17.00 19.34 29.78
C LEU A 310 -17.82 18.03 29.84
N GLN A 311 -17.30 16.93 29.27
CA GLN A 311 -18.02 15.64 29.25
C GLN A 311 -17.97 14.92 30.61
N ASP A 312 -16.87 15.07 31.35
CA ASP A 312 -16.74 14.59 32.74
C ASP A 312 -17.53 15.44 33.74
N LEU A 313 -17.56 16.77 33.55
CA LEU A 313 -18.38 17.65 34.38
C LEU A 313 -19.90 17.47 34.14
N LEU A 314 -20.33 17.18 32.90
CA LEU A 314 -21.73 16.83 32.63
C LEU A 314 -22.11 15.48 33.25
N SER A 315 -21.21 14.49 33.24
CA SER A 315 -21.45 13.18 33.87
C SER A 315 -21.51 13.27 35.41
N GLY A 316 -20.81 14.22 36.02
CA GLY A 316 -20.88 14.48 37.46
C GLY A 316 -22.12 15.28 37.92
N LEU A 317 -22.71 16.10 37.04
CA LEU A 317 -23.86 16.96 37.36
C LEU A 317 -25.21 16.30 37.04
N MET A 318 -25.23 15.39 36.07
CA MET A 318 -26.41 14.60 35.70
C MET A 318 -26.24 13.20 36.30
N GLY A 319 -26.73 13.03 37.54
CA GLY A 319 -26.70 11.76 38.27
C GLY A 319 -27.07 10.58 37.37
N GLY A 320 -26.15 9.64 37.26
CA GLY A 320 -26.17 8.61 36.24
C GLY A 320 -27.42 7.75 36.22
N THR A 321 -27.95 7.56 35.01
CA THR A 321 -28.59 6.31 34.63
C THR A 321 -27.59 5.53 33.79
N GLN A 322 -26.93 4.54 34.41
CA GLN A 322 -26.24 3.49 33.68
C GLN A 322 -27.25 2.78 32.77
N VAL A 323 -27.19 3.04 31.47
CA VAL A 323 -27.79 2.14 30.48
C VAL A 323 -26.75 1.07 30.20
N ASN A 324 -26.94 -0.07 30.84
CA ASN A 324 -26.22 -1.31 30.56
C ASN A 324 -26.51 -1.72 29.10
N ARG A 325 -25.50 -1.74 28.24
CA ARG A 325 -25.59 -2.35 26.90
C ARG A 325 -24.62 -3.53 26.86
N PRO A 326 -25.04 -4.75 26.48
CA PRO A 326 -24.22 -5.94 26.65
C PRO A 326 -23.05 -5.98 25.65
N ASP A 327 -21.87 -6.29 26.18
CA ASP A 327 -20.68 -6.60 25.40
C ASP A 327 -20.92 -7.82 24.50
N SER A 328 -20.55 -7.67 23.23
CA SER A 328 -20.41 -8.78 22.30
C SER A 328 -19.03 -8.71 21.66
N PHE A 329 -18.38 -9.88 21.61
CA PHE A 329 -17.17 -10.22 20.87
C PHE A 329 -15.81 -9.87 21.49
N ASN A 330 -15.30 -10.82 22.29
CA ASN A 330 -13.90 -11.21 22.18
C ASN A 330 -13.78 -12.73 22.44
N GLN A 331 -13.68 -13.53 21.37
CA GLN A 331 -13.52 -14.98 21.48
C GLN A 331 -12.03 -15.35 21.52
N ARG A 332 -11.74 -16.11 22.57
CA ARG A 332 -10.46 -16.59 23.05
C ARG A 332 -9.88 -17.69 22.17
N SER A 333 -8.56 -17.62 22.05
CA SER A 333 -7.64 -18.76 21.94
C SER A 333 -7.72 -19.65 23.19
N GLY A 334 -7.68 -20.98 22.99
CA GLY A 334 -7.51 -21.96 24.07
C GLY A 334 -8.16 -23.30 23.75
N GLY A 335 -7.35 -24.28 23.35
CA GLY A 335 -7.78 -25.62 23.00
C GLY A 335 -7.85 -26.63 24.17
N MET A 336 -8.00 -27.88 23.75
CA MET A 336 -7.93 -29.17 24.47
C MET A 336 -9.25 -29.75 25.00
N GLY A 337 -9.51 -31.00 24.58
CA GLY A 337 -10.40 -31.94 25.27
C GLY A 337 -11.24 -32.79 24.31
N GLY A 338 -10.69 -33.93 23.87
CA GLY A 338 -11.34 -34.82 22.91
C GLY A 338 -12.47 -35.69 23.47
N ASN A 339 -13.22 -36.32 22.56
CA ASN A 339 -13.76 -37.66 22.75
C ASN A 339 -14.25 -38.21 21.40
N PHE A 340 -13.46 -39.09 20.77
CA PHE A 340 -13.91 -39.87 19.61
C PHE A 340 -14.27 -41.27 20.10
N ASN A 341 -15.53 -41.65 19.95
CA ASN A 341 -15.93 -43.05 20.03
C ASN A 341 -16.97 -43.39 18.95
N SER A 342 -16.62 -44.42 18.17
CA SER A 342 -17.45 -45.49 17.57
C SER A 342 -18.60 -45.15 16.59
N SER A 343 -18.33 -45.33 15.28
CA SER A 343 -18.87 -46.31 14.28
C SER A 343 -20.34 -46.81 14.34
N PRO A 344 -20.87 -47.49 13.29
CA PRO A 344 -20.80 -47.32 11.83
C PRO A 344 -22.20 -47.35 11.17
N GLY A 345 -22.35 -46.95 9.89
CA GLY A 345 -23.64 -46.99 9.19
C GLY A 345 -23.54 -47.03 7.67
N THR A 346 -23.53 -48.25 7.14
CA THR A 346 -23.68 -48.68 5.74
C THR A 346 -25.10 -48.48 5.17
N GLY A 347 -25.19 -48.34 3.85
CA GLY A 347 -26.40 -48.50 3.01
C GLY A 347 -26.21 -47.70 1.71
N ASP A 348 -25.63 -48.24 0.64
CA ASP A 348 -26.17 -49.26 -0.29
C ASP A 348 -27.62 -48.99 -0.73
N PHE A 349 -27.76 -48.52 -1.98
CA PHE A 349 -28.85 -48.88 -2.90
C PHE A 349 -28.41 -48.54 -4.33
N GLY A 350 -27.97 -49.57 -5.06
CA GLY A 350 -27.95 -49.56 -6.53
C GLY A 350 -29.33 -49.85 -7.12
N GLY A 351 -29.51 -49.57 -8.42
CA GLY A 351 -30.62 -50.19 -9.17
C GLY A 351 -31.24 -49.46 -10.37
N ASN A 352 -30.44 -49.16 -11.39
CA ASN A 352 -30.64 -49.51 -12.81
C ASN A 352 -31.94 -49.16 -13.63
N ASN A 353 -31.66 -48.67 -14.85
CA ASN A 353 -32.27 -48.97 -16.16
C ASN A 353 -33.62 -48.32 -16.60
N GLN A 354 -33.58 -47.51 -17.68
CA GLN A 354 -33.93 -47.93 -19.06
C GLN A 354 -33.94 -46.76 -20.09
N ARG A 355 -33.21 -46.98 -21.19
CA ARG A 355 -33.50 -46.75 -22.63
C ARG A 355 -34.36 -45.55 -23.08
N GLY A 356 -33.84 -44.84 -24.09
CA GLY A 356 -34.63 -44.07 -25.06
C GLY A 356 -33.77 -43.52 -26.21
N ASN A 357 -33.87 -44.15 -27.38
CA ASN A 357 -33.21 -43.79 -28.65
C ASN A 357 -34.17 -42.91 -29.50
N MET A 358 -33.63 -42.31 -30.59
CA MET A 358 -34.31 -41.56 -31.68
C MET A 358 -34.53 -40.06 -31.39
N ARG A 359 -34.07 -39.09 -32.19
CA ARG A 359 -33.93 -38.97 -33.65
C ARG A 359 -32.74 -38.10 -34.04
#